data_AF-A0A1U7HS68-F1
#
_entry.id   AF-A0A1U7HS68-F1
#
_cell.length_a   1.000
_cell.length_b   1.000
_cell.length_c   1.000
_cell.angle_alpha   90.00
_cell.angle_beta   90.00
_cell.angle_gamma   90.00
#
_symmetry.space_group_name_H-M   'P 1'
#
loop_
_entity.id
_entity.type
_entity.pdbx_description
1 polymer ?
#
loop_
_entity_poly.entity_id
_entity_poly.type
_entity_poly.pdbx_seq_one_letter_code
_entity_poly.pdbx_strand_id
1 'polypeptide(L)'
;MKRLLAIFALLSTGLSVVVAGSLFLERALTQSQPDQPNNSFSPERLEKIKRFSSLFQARSLTNASPQEVQQAAINYTLANSSEFTVRSGAIKTVFTRPITFAEFPSIGLGEVNFIGEEPPMMLVVVKGDFDTTDFVPSFSNESQPTLKERIKAKYIAYVFDLRAGRPTLTTTALTGGYFRKVLNDSSLPDEPKLIKPEPGMPEAVPALSNPPAKKLPYGSIISDK
;
A
#
# COMPACT_ATOMS: atom_id res chain seq x y z
N MET A 1 7.74 18.90 57.96
CA MET A 1 6.25 18.96 57.97
C MET A 1 5.79 20.07 57.03
N LYS A 2 4.61 19.87 56.42
CA LYS A 2 3.89 20.72 55.45
C LYS A 2 4.10 20.37 53.97
N ARG A 3 3.19 19.50 53.53
CA ARG A 3 2.78 19.21 52.16
C ARG A 3 2.20 20.49 51.53
N LEU A 4 2.40 20.69 50.22
CA LEU A 4 1.41 21.37 49.39
C LEU A 4 1.41 20.76 47.99
N LEU A 5 0.32 20.05 47.69
CA LEU A 5 -0.12 19.67 46.35
C LEU A 5 -0.47 20.95 45.59
N ALA A 6 -0.05 21.05 44.33
CA ALA A 6 -0.69 21.93 43.35
C ALA A 6 -0.86 21.15 42.05
N ILE A 7 -2.10 20.71 41.85
CA ILE A 7 -2.63 20.15 40.61
C ILE A 7 -2.88 21.35 39.69
N PHE A 8 -2.25 21.36 38.51
CA PHE A 8 -2.71 22.21 37.40
C PHE A 8 -3.01 21.32 36.20
N ALA A 9 -4.30 21.10 36.01
CA ALA A 9 -4.85 20.63 34.74
C ALA A 9 -4.76 21.78 33.74
N LEU A 10 -4.10 21.55 32.60
CA LEU A 10 -4.27 22.40 31.43
C LEU A 10 -4.78 21.54 30.27
N LEU A 11 -6.07 21.71 29.98
CA LEU A 11 -6.69 21.36 28.72
C LEU A 11 -5.96 22.10 27.59
N SER A 12 -5.35 21.35 26.69
CA SER A 12 -4.91 21.85 25.39
C SER A 12 -5.54 20.99 24.30
N THR A 13 -6.71 21.41 23.84
CA THR A 13 -7.36 20.91 22.63
C THR A 13 -6.53 21.33 21.41
N GLY A 14 -5.59 20.47 21.02
CA GLY A 14 -4.91 20.54 19.73
C GLY A 14 -5.66 19.68 18.73
N LEU A 15 -6.50 20.32 17.92
CA LEU A 15 -7.17 19.73 16.76
C LEU A 15 -6.10 19.27 15.76
N SER A 16 -5.73 17.98 15.79
CA SER A 16 -4.85 17.39 14.78
C SER A 16 -5.69 16.81 13.65
N VAL A 17 -5.60 17.48 12.52
CA VAL A 17 -6.22 17.11 11.25
C VAL A 17 -5.60 15.80 10.76
N VAL A 18 -6.43 14.76 10.63
CA VAL A 18 -6.10 13.44 10.07
C VAL A 18 -6.14 13.54 8.54
N VAL A 19 -4.98 13.48 7.88
CA VAL A 19 -4.83 13.35 6.41
C VAL A 19 -3.46 12.67 6.20
N ALA A 20 -3.25 11.58 5.45
CA ALA A 20 -3.98 10.95 4.35
C ALA A 20 -3.79 9.42 4.41
N GLY A 21 -4.84 8.68 4.04
CA GLY A 21 -4.78 7.21 3.92
C GLY A 21 -6.15 6.54 4.01
N SER A 22 -7.16 7.25 4.52
CA SER A 22 -8.57 6.81 4.51
C SER A 22 -9.49 7.71 3.67
N LEU A 23 -9.00 8.84 3.16
CA LEU A 23 -9.80 9.82 2.40
C LEU A 23 -10.19 9.39 0.98
N PHE A 24 -9.70 8.24 0.50
CA PHE A 24 -10.15 7.71 -0.79
C PHE A 24 -11.47 6.95 -0.71
N LEU A 25 -11.82 6.32 0.42
CA LEU A 25 -13.12 5.65 0.54
C LEU A 25 -14.26 6.62 0.85
N GLU A 26 -14.03 7.66 1.66
CA GLU A 26 -15.07 8.66 1.96
C GLU A 26 -15.40 9.55 0.75
N ARG A 27 -14.41 9.99 -0.04
CA ARG A 27 -14.69 10.76 -1.27
C ARG A 27 -15.41 9.96 -2.35
N ALA A 28 -15.18 8.65 -2.43
CA ALA A 28 -15.92 7.79 -3.36
C ALA A 28 -17.42 7.71 -3.02
N LEU A 29 -17.81 7.93 -1.76
CA LEU A 29 -19.20 7.94 -1.33
C LEU A 29 -19.86 9.32 -1.43
N THR A 30 -19.10 10.42 -1.34
CA THR A 30 -19.67 11.78 -1.38
C THR A 30 -19.63 12.45 -2.76
N GLN A 31 -18.85 11.91 -3.71
CA GLN A 31 -18.72 12.47 -5.06
C GLN A 31 -19.55 11.71 -6.12
N SER A 32 -20.65 11.09 -5.71
CA SER A 32 -21.72 10.67 -6.63
C SER A 32 -22.49 11.90 -7.09
N GLN A 33 -22.04 12.47 -8.20
CA GLN A 33 -22.77 13.50 -8.93
C GLN A 33 -24.14 12.92 -9.37
N PRO A 34 -25.28 13.53 -9.01
CA PRO A 34 -26.61 12.92 -9.15
C PRO A 34 -27.11 12.73 -10.60
N ASP A 35 -26.38 13.22 -11.61
CA ASP A 35 -26.86 13.23 -13.00
C ASP A 35 -26.24 12.16 -13.92
N GLN A 36 -25.58 11.13 -13.35
CA GLN A 36 -25.20 9.94 -14.12
C GLN A 36 -26.19 8.79 -13.85
N PRO A 37 -27.18 8.54 -14.74
CA PRO A 37 -28.27 7.58 -14.52
C PRO A 37 -27.84 6.10 -14.53
N ASN A 38 -26.55 5.80 -14.49
CA ASN A 38 -26.02 4.42 -14.55
C ASN A 38 -24.96 4.09 -13.49
N ASN A 39 -24.79 4.95 -12.47
CA ASN A 39 -23.85 4.72 -11.37
C ASN A 39 -24.51 4.09 -10.13
N SER A 40 -25.46 3.16 -10.33
CA SER A 40 -25.92 2.33 -9.22
C SER A 40 -24.79 1.37 -8.85
N PHE A 41 -24.25 1.50 -7.63
CA PHE A 41 -23.36 0.48 -7.10
C PHE A 41 -24.12 -0.83 -7.09
N SER A 42 -23.68 -1.80 -7.90
CA SER A 42 -24.32 -3.11 -7.91
C SER A 42 -24.31 -3.68 -6.48
N PRO A 43 -25.36 -4.39 -6.04
CA PRO A 43 -25.40 -5.03 -4.73
C PRO A 43 -24.15 -5.88 -4.45
N GLU A 44 -23.58 -6.49 -5.49
CA GLU A 44 -22.32 -7.23 -5.44
C GLU A 44 -21.11 -6.38 -5.03
N ARG A 45 -20.98 -5.15 -5.54
CA ARG A 45 -19.91 -4.22 -5.14
C ARG A 45 -20.06 -3.81 -3.68
N LEU A 46 -21.28 -3.56 -3.22
CA LEU A 46 -21.54 -3.20 -1.82
C LEU A 46 -21.24 -4.36 -0.86
N GLU A 47 -21.65 -5.58 -1.20
CA GLU A 47 -21.30 -6.79 -0.47
C GLU A 47 -19.79 -6.99 -0.42
N LYS A 48 -19.10 -6.78 -1.55
CA LYS A 48 -17.65 -6.86 -1.64
C LYS A 48 -16.96 -5.83 -0.72
N ILE A 49 -17.40 -4.57 -0.74
CA ILE A 49 -16.89 -3.51 0.15
C ILE A 49 -17.12 -3.86 1.63
N LYS A 50 -18.31 -4.35 2.00
CA LYS A 50 -18.63 -4.76 3.38
C LYS A 50 -17.73 -5.90 3.84
N ARG A 51 -17.56 -6.93 3.01
CA ARG A 51 -16.66 -8.06 3.31
C ARG A 51 -15.23 -7.58 3.53
N PHE A 52 -14.70 -6.70 2.68
CA PHE A 52 -13.34 -6.17 2.88
C PHE A 52 -13.19 -5.32 4.12
N SER A 53 -14.16 -4.45 4.38
CA SER A 53 -14.18 -3.60 5.58
C SER A 53 -14.25 -4.44 6.86
N SER A 54 -14.88 -5.63 6.80
CA SER A 54 -14.93 -6.57 7.93
C SER A 54 -13.63 -7.35 8.14
N LEU A 55 -12.81 -7.52 7.10
CA LEU A 55 -11.58 -8.31 7.19
C LEU A 55 -10.45 -7.53 7.86
N PHE A 56 -10.33 -6.24 7.57
CA PHE A 56 -9.28 -5.40 8.14
C PHE A 56 -9.84 -4.05 8.60
N GLN A 57 -9.68 -3.78 9.90
CA GLN A 57 -9.92 -2.48 10.47
C GLN A 57 -8.61 -1.97 11.08
N ALA A 58 -8.16 -0.82 10.60
CA ALA A 58 -7.01 -0.16 11.16
C ALA A 58 -7.27 0.25 12.61
N ARG A 59 -6.40 -0.21 13.50
CA ARG A 59 -6.42 0.09 14.94
C ARG A 59 -4.97 0.05 15.44
N SER A 60 -4.65 0.81 16.48
CA SER A 60 -3.31 0.73 17.07
C SER A 60 -2.93 -0.71 17.43
N LEU A 61 -1.71 -1.09 17.08
CA LEU A 61 -1.06 -2.37 17.30
C LEU A 61 0.18 -2.24 18.19
N THR A 62 0.39 -1.10 18.88
CA THR A 62 1.60 -0.85 19.69
C THR A 62 1.83 -1.87 20.80
N ASN A 63 0.76 -2.48 21.31
CA ASN A 63 0.81 -3.52 22.35
C ASN A 63 0.44 -4.90 21.80
N ALA A 64 0.33 -5.04 20.47
CA ALA A 64 -0.01 -6.30 19.85
C ALA A 64 1.17 -7.27 19.92
N SER A 65 0.88 -8.54 20.14
CA SER A 65 1.85 -9.61 19.97
C SER A 65 2.28 -9.73 18.50
N PRO A 66 3.46 -10.30 18.20
CA PRO A 66 3.87 -10.56 16.83
C PRO A 66 2.82 -11.37 16.04
N GLN A 67 2.16 -12.34 16.67
CA GLN A 67 1.10 -13.16 16.06
C GLN A 67 -0.13 -12.32 15.66
N GLU A 68 -0.50 -11.32 16.46
CA GLU A 68 -1.59 -10.41 16.10
C GLU A 68 -1.22 -9.52 14.92
N VAL A 69 0.03 -9.05 14.84
CA VAL A 69 0.51 -8.25 13.70
C VAL A 69 0.59 -9.11 12.43
N GLN A 70 0.99 -10.39 12.55
CA GLN A 70 0.94 -11.36 11.47
C GLN A 70 -0.48 -11.52 10.92
N GLN A 71 -1.45 -11.71 11.81
CA GLN A 71 -2.85 -11.83 11.41
C GLN A 71 -3.37 -10.53 10.79
N ALA A 72 -2.97 -9.38 11.31
CA ALA A 72 -3.30 -8.08 10.74
C ALA A 72 -2.76 -7.94 9.30
N ALA A 73 -1.55 -8.43 9.01
CA ALA A 73 -0.98 -8.43 7.66
C ALA A 73 -1.75 -9.35 6.70
N ILE A 74 -2.12 -10.56 7.13
CA ILE A 74 -2.95 -11.48 6.32
C ILE A 74 -4.31 -10.84 6.04
N ASN A 75 -4.95 -10.31 7.07
CA ASN A 75 -6.24 -9.62 6.96
C ASN A 75 -6.17 -8.41 6.03
N TYR A 76 -5.09 -7.62 6.12
CA TYR A 76 -4.84 -6.50 5.23
C TYR A 76 -4.68 -6.95 3.77
N THR A 77 -3.95 -8.05 3.54
CA THR A 77 -3.78 -8.64 2.20
C THR A 77 -5.14 -9.03 1.61
N LEU A 78 -5.98 -9.70 2.40
CA LEU A 78 -7.32 -10.16 1.98
C LEU A 78 -8.30 -9.00 1.77
N ALA A 79 -8.22 -7.96 2.61
CA ALA A 79 -9.07 -6.77 2.50
C ALA A 79 -8.73 -5.94 1.25
N ASN A 80 -7.47 -5.90 0.83
CA ASN A 80 -7.02 -5.19 -0.37
C ASN A 80 -6.99 -6.11 -1.59
N SER A 81 -8.04 -6.90 -1.80
CA SER A 81 -8.12 -7.81 -2.94
C SER A 81 -8.17 -7.09 -4.29
N SER A 82 -8.45 -5.78 -4.29
CA SER A 82 -8.33 -4.94 -5.49
C SER A 82 -6.88 -4.70 -5.91
N GLU A 83 -5.91 -4.97 -5.04
CA GLU A 83 -4.48 -4.85 -5.32
C GLU A 83 -3.80 -6.23 -5.35
N PHE A 84 -4.27 -7.14 -4.49
CA PHE A 84 -3.69 -8.48 -4.30
C PHE A 84 -4.78 -9.54 -4.39
N THR A 85 -5.06 -10.05 -5.59
CA THR A 85 -5.99 -11.17 -5.74
C THR A 85 -5.28 -12.48 -5.40
N VAL A 86 -5.75 -13.18 -4.38
CA VAL A 86 -5.25 -14.52 -4.04
C VAL A 86 -5.76 -15.52 -5.07
N ARG A 87 -4.87 -16.12 -5.84
CA ARG A 87 -5.21 -17.06 -6.91
C ARG A 87 -5.45 -18.47 -6.38
N SER A 88 -4.61 -18.92 -5.45
CA SER A 88 -4.70 -20.26 -4.88
C SER A 88 -4.00 -20.38 -3.52
N GLY A 89 -4.38 -21.42 -2.76
CA GLY A 89 -3.73 -21.76 -1.50
C GLY A 89 -4.03 -20.82 -0.33
N ALA A 90 -3.37 -21.07 0.79
CA ALA A 90 -3.47 -20.25 2.00
C ALA A 90 -2.31 -19.26 2.07
N ILE A 91 -2.61 -18.03 2.47
CA ILE A 91 -1.59 -17.04 2.84
C ILE A 91 -0.95 -17.47 4.14
N LYS A 92 0.38 -17.45 4.21
CA LYS A 92 1.14 -17.75 5.42
C LYS A 92 2.13 -16.66 5.71
N THR A 93 2.24 -16.25 6.96
CA THR A 93 3.34 -15.40 7.40
C THR A 93 4.61 -16.24 7.50
N VAL A 94 5.67 -15.82 6.83
CA VAL A 94 6.98 -16.50 6.84
C VAL A 94 8.04 -15.75 7.63
N PHE A 95 7.79 -14.48 7.96
CA PHE A 95 8.71 -13.66 8.71
C PHE A 95 8.00 -12.53 9.45
N THR A 96 8.43 -12.24 10.68
CA THR A 96 7.95 -11.11 11.46
C THR A 96 9.02 -10.67 12.44
N ARG A 97 9.34 -9.37 12.46
CA ARG A 97 10.18 -8.78 13.50
C ARG A 97 9.94 -7.28 13.63
N PRO A 98 10.24 -6.69 14.80
CA PRO A 98 10.42 -5.25 14.91
C PRO A 98 11.49 -4.76 13.93
N ILE A 99 11.32 -3.56 13.40
CA ILE A 99 12.28 -2.91 12.50
C ILE A 99 12.36 -1.41 12.84
N THR A 100 13.53 -0.83 12.62
CA THR A 100 13.76 0.62 12.70
C THR A 100 14.03 1.20 11.32
N PHE A 101 13.80 2.50 11.15
CA PHE A 101 14.04 3.24 9.91
C PHE A 101 15.50 3.12 9.45
N ALA A 102 16.45 3.16 10.38
CA ALA A 102 17.89 3.03 10.10
C ALA A 102 18.26 1.68 9.44
N GLU A 103 17.45 0.63 9.61
CA GLU A 103 17.70 -0.68 9.01
C GLU A 103 17.29 -0.77 7.54
N PHE A 104 16.38 0.10 7.05
CA PHE A 104 15.79 -0.01 5.71
C PHE A 104 16.83 -0.08 4.57
N PRO A 105 17.88 0.79 4.54
CA PRO A 105 18.89 0.73 3.49
C PRO A 105 19.65 -0.60 3.49
N SER A 106 19.91 -1.18 4.66
CA SER A 106 20.70 -2.41 4.79
C SER A 106 19.96 -3.64 4.25
N ILE A 107 18.63 -3.67 4.42
CA ILE A 107 17.76 -4.77 3.98
C ILE A 107 17.20 -4.58 2.57
N GLY A 108 17.40 -3.40 1.97
CA GLY A 108 17.05 -3.12 0.58
C GLY A 108 15.57 -2.83 0.31
N LEU A 109 14.78 -2.50 1.35
CA LEU A 109 13.34 -2.19 1.23
C LEU A 109 13.06 -0.74 0.77
N GLY A 110 14.06 -0.01 0.27
CA GLY A 110 13.91 1.38 -0.16
C GLY A 110 13.88 2.36 1.01
N GLU A 111 13.21 3.49 0.81
CA GLU A 111 13.11 4.58 1.78
C GLU A 111 11.64 4.84 2.16
N VAL A 112 11.40 5.12 3.43
CA VAL A 112 10.08 5.52 3.95
C VAL A 112 10.22 6.85 4.67
N ASN A 113 9.37 7.82 4.34
CA ASN A 113 9.39 9.11 5.00
C ASN A 113 8.27 9.18 6.05
N PHE A 114 8.65 9.49 7.30
CA PHE A 114 7.71 9.74 8.39
C PHE A 114 7.58 11.24 8.64
N ILE A 115 6.37 11.67 9.00
CA ILE A 115 6.14 13.02 9.51
C ILE A 115 6.20 12.95 11.03
N GLY A 116 7.28 13.47 11.62
CA GLY A 116 7.47 13.54 13.07
C GLY A 116 8.38 12.44 13.62
N GLU A 117 8.08 11.98 14.84
CA GLU A 117 8.83 10.91 15.50
C GLU A 117 8.60 9.56 14.80
N GLU A 118 9.67 8.76 14.67
CA GLU A 118 9.59 7.40 14.15
C GLU A 118 8.63 6.54 15.01
N PRO A 119 7.55 5.99 14.43
CA PRO A 119 6.64 5.14 15.16
C PRO A 119 7.28 3.76 15.42
N PRO A 120 6.81 3.01 16.43
CA PRO A 120 7.14 1.60 16.52
C PRO A 120 6.69 0.86 15.25
N MET A 121 7.59 0.12 14.62
CA MET A 121 7.31 -0.58 13.37
C MET A 121 7.55 -2.08 13.45
N MET A 122 6.84 -2.81 12.59
CA MET A 122 7.02 -4.25 12.44
C MET A 122 7.05 -4.64 10.96
N LEU A 123 8.12 -5.32 10.55
CA LEU A 123 8.26 -5.92 9.24
C LEU A 123 7.61 -7.30 9.26
N VAL A 124 6.68 -7.53 8.34
CA VAL A 124 5.99 -8.80 8.13
C VAL A 124 6.16 -9.22 6.68
N VAL A 125 6.56 -10.46 6.43
CA VAL A 125 6.55 -11.04 5.08
C VAL A 125 5.52 -12.16 5.03
N VAL A 126 4.57 -12.04 4.12
CA VAL A 126 3.58 -13.08 3.83
C VAL A 126 3.93 -13.77 2.51
N LYS A 127 3.62 -15.06 2.43
CA LYS A 127 3.80 -15.92 1.27
C LYS A 127 2.45 -16.46 0.81
N GLY A 128 2.23 -16.46 -0.50
CA GLY A 128 1.00 -16.94 -1.15
C GLY A 128 1.16 -17.07 -2.66
N ASP A 129 0.05 -17.22 -3.38
CA ASP A 129 -0.02 -17.12 -4.83
C ASP A 129 -0.89 -15.91 -5.17
N PHE A 130 -0.25 -14.77 -5.40
CA PHE A 130 -0.91 -13.49 -5.59
C PHE A 130 -0.87 -13.06 -7.06
N ASP A 131 -1.99 -12.55 -7.53
CA ASP A 131 -2.09 -11.70 -8.71
C ASP A 131 -2.04 -10.23 -8.27
N THR A 132 -1.09 -9.47 -8.81
CA THR A 132 -0.88 -8.06 -8.48
C THR A 132 -1.13 -7.16 -9.68
N THR A 133 -2.02 -7.55 -10.61
CA THR A 133 -2.26 -6.85 -11.90
C THR A 133 -2.73 -5.44 -11.67
N ASP A 134 -3.60 -5.30 -10.69
CA ASP A 134 -4.20 -4.02 -10.35
C ASP A 134 -3.31 -3.18 -9.41
N PHE A 135 -2.24 -3.75 -8.85
CA PHE A 135 -1.28 -3.03 -8.01
C PHE A 135 -0.39 -2.08 -8.82
N VAL A 136 -0.15 -2.37 -10.11
CA VAL A 136 0.70 -1.52 -10.97
C VAL A 136 -0.13 -0.92 -12.12
N PRO A 137 -0.65 0.31 -11.96
CA PRO A 137 -1.62 0.89 -12.88
C PRO A 137 -1.10 1.16 -14.30
N SER A 138 0.22 1.11 -14.53
CA SER A 138 0.84 1.48 -15.81
C SER A 138 1.08 0.30 -16.79
N PHE A 139 0.77 -0.95 -16.43
CA PHE A 139 1.04 -2.12 -17.26
C PHE A 139 -0.20 -2.75 -17.92
N SER A 140 -1.34 -2.07 -17.92
CA SER A 140 -2.61 -2.53 -18.49
C SER A 140 -2.66 -2.60 -20.02
N ASN A 141 -1.55 -2.40 -20.73
CA ASN A 141 -1.49 -2.60 -22.17
C ASN A 141 -1.39 -4.11 -22.49
N GLU A 142 -2.49 -4.68 -22.98
CA GLU A 142 -2.69 -6.11 -23.30
C GLU A 142 -1.69 -6.71 -24.31
N SER A 143 -0.85 -5.88 -24.94
CA SER A 143 0.01 -6.25 -26.07
C SER A 143 1.33 -6.95 -25.70
N GLN A 144 1.60 -7.24 -24.41
CA GLN A 144 2.81 -7.97 -24.01
C GLN A 144 2.53 -9.18 -23.09
N PRO A 145 2.39 -10.41 -23.63
CA PRO A 145 2.11 -11.61 -22.83
C PRO A 145 3.23 -11.94 -21.83
N THR A 146 4.47 -11.54 -22.08
CA THR A 146 5.61 -11.70 -21.16
C THR A 146 5.55 -10.80 -19.94
N LEU A 147 4.67 -9.79 -19.92
CA LEU A 147 4.42 -8.97 -18.73
C LEU A 147 3.48 -9.67 -17.76
N LYS A 148 2.50 -10.47 -18.20
CA LYS A 148 1.50 -11.13 -17.33
C LYS A 148 2.10 -12.06 -16.27
N GLU A 149 3.24 -12.70 -16.56
CA GLU A 149 3.95 -13.50 -15.54
C GLU A 149 4.66 -12.63 -14.50
N ARG A 150 5.04 -11.40 -14.87
CA ARG A 150 5.72 -10.42 -13.99
C ARG A 150 4.76 -9.78 -13.00
N ILE A 151 3.47 -10.04 -13.15
CA ILE A 151 2.43 -9.50 -12.29
C ILE A 151 1.96 -10.50 -11.23
N LYS A 152 2.64 -11.63 -11.12
CA LYS A 152 2.42 -12.60 -10.05
C LYS A 152 3.43 -12.31 -8.94
N ALA A 153 2.98 -12.40 -7.70
CA ALA A 153 3.85 -12.32 -6.54
C ALA A 153 3.70 -13.59 -5.70
N LYS A 154 4.81 -14.12 -5.20
CA LYS A 154 4.79 -15.17 -4.17
C LYS A 154 4.95 -14.63 -2.77
N TYR A 155 5.55 -13.44 -2.65
CA TYR A 155 5.84 -12.81 -1.38
C TYR A 155 5.37 -11.36 -1.40
N ILE A 156 4.82 -10.93 -0.27
CA ILE A 156 4.51 -9.52 0.00
C ILE A 156 5.13 -9.17 1.35
N ALA A 157 5.92 -8.10 1.37
CA ALA A 157 6.44 -7.51 2.60
C ALA A 157 5.62 -6.28 2.95
N TYR A 158 5.25 -6.19 4.22
CA TYR A 158 4.63 -5.03 4.83
C TYR A 158 5.53 -4.51 5.93
N VAL A 159 5.76 -3.20 5.96
CA VAL A 159 6.21 -2.54 7.19
C VAL A 159 5.01 -1.85 7.81
N PHE A 160 4.54 -2.36 8.93
CA PHE A 160 3.45 -1.77 9.69
C PHE A 160 3.96 -0.64 10.57
N ASP A 161 3.32 0.52 10.48
CA ASP A 161 3.29 1.49 11.57
C ASP A 161 2.34 0.95 12.63
N LEU A 162 2.87 0.54 13.79
CA LEU A 162 2.07 -0.04 14.87
C LEU A 162 1.21 1.01 15.57
N ARG A 163 1.55 2.29 15.52
CA ARG A 163 0.73 3.38 16.08
C ARG A 163 -0.54 3.58 15.25
N ALA A 164 -0.40 3.60 13.92
CA ALA A 164 -1.52 3.74 12.99
C ALA A 164 -2.26 2.41 12.73
N GLY A 165 -1.59 1.28 12.95
CA GLY A 165 -2.13 -0.03 12.65
C GLY A 165 -2.29 -0.30 11.16
N ARG A 166 -1.43 0.28 10.32
CA ARG A 166 -1.47 0.16 8.86
C ARG A 166 -0.07 0.00 8.28
N PRO A 167 0.08 -0.65 7.10
CA PRO A 167 1.33 -0.63 6.37
C PRO A 167 1.70 0.80 5.95
N THR A 168 2.94 1.20 6.21
CA THR A 168 3.56 2.40 5.64
C THR A 168 4.32 2.09 4.36
N LEU A 169 4.75 0.82 4.21
CA LEU A 169 5.41 0.31 3.02
C LEU A 169 4.84 -1.07 2.68
N THR A 170 4.59 -1.26 1.38
CA THR A 170 4.20 -2.53 0.78
C THR A 170 5.13 -2.80 -0.39
N THR A 171 5.74 -3.98 -0.42
CA THR A 171 6.56 -4.41 -1.56
C THR A 171 6.27 -5.85 -1.90
N THR A 172 6.31 -6.19 -3.19
CA THR A 172 6.01 -7.52 -3.70
C THR A 172 7.24 -8.14 -4.33
N ALA A 173 7.30 -9.47 -4.35
CA ALA A 173 8.38 -10.22 -4.99
C ALA A 173 7.83 -11.49 -5.64
N LEU A 174 8.24 -11.78 -6.88
CA LEU A 174 7.77 -12.93 -7.64
C LEU A 174 8.31 -14.23 -7.08
N THR A 175 9.59 -14.24 -6.72
CA THR A 175 10.29 -15.48 -6.34
C THR A 175 10.84 -15.45 -4.92
N GLY A 176 10.93 -14.26 -4.31
CA GLY A 176 11.43 -14.03 -2.96
C GLY A 176 12.89 -13.60 -2.92
N GLY A 177 13.60 -13.62 -4.05
CA GLY A 177 15.00 -13.19 -4.15
C GLY A 177 15.22 -11.76 -3.65
N TYR A 178 14.25 -10.88 -3.89
CA TYR A 178 14.27 -9.51 -3.35
C TYR A 178 14.28 -9.48 -1.81
N PHE A 179 13.66 -10.47 -1.16
CA PHE A 179 13.61 -10.60 0.30
C PHE A 179 14.72 -11.49 0.87
N ARG A 180 15.71 -11.94 0.07
CA ARG A 180 16.80 -12.80 0.52
C ARG A 180 17.50 -12.30 1.78
N LYS A 181 17.82 -10.99 1.83
CA LYS A 181 18.44 -10.36 2.99
C LYS A 181 17.50 -10.29 4.19
N VAL A 182 16.23 -9.93 3.95
CA VAL A 182 15.19 -9.83 4.99
C VAL A 182 14.94 -11.18 5.65
N LEU A 183 14.81 -12.23 4.83
CA LEU A 183 14.51 -13.59 5.27
C LEU A 183 15.74 -14.37 5.72
N ASN A 184 16.94 -13.80 5.53
CA ASN A 184 18.22 -14.48 5.75
C ASN A 184 18.29 -15.86 5.07
N ASP A 185 17.73 -15.97 3.86
CA ASP A 185 17.57 -17.25 3.14
C ASP A 185 18.23 -17.19 1.76
N SER A 186 19.50 -17.60 1.72
CA SER A 186 20.30 -17.65 0.48
C SER A 186 19.80 -18.65 -0.56
N SER A 187 18.89 -19.57 -0.20
CA SER A 187 18.32 -20.55 -1.12
C SER A 187 17.23 -19.98 -2.02
N LEU A 188 16.70 -18.79 -1.68
CA LEU A 188 15.68 -18.13 -2.49
C LEU A 188 16.25 -17.82 -3.89
N PRO A 189 15.52 -18.13 -4.97
CA PRO A 189 15.94 -17.85 -6.34
C PRO A 189 16.09 -16.34 -6.59
N ASP A 190 16.92 -15.95 -7.56
CA ASP A 190 16.99 -14.56 -8.00
C ASP A 190 15.70 -14.12 -8.68
N GLU A 191 15.35 -12.84 -8.52
CA GLU A 191 14.26 -12.27 -9.29
C GLU A 191 14.64 -12.21 -10.77
N PRO A 192 13.74 -12.59 -11.69
CA PRO A 192 14.00 -12.47 -13.10
C PRO A 192 14.28 -11.01 -13.44
N LYS A 193 15.41 -10.76 -14.11
CA LYS A 193 15.77 -9.40 -14.54
C LYS A 193 14.67 -8.89 -15.46
N LEU A 194 14.16 -7.70 -15.17
CA LEU A 194 13.30 -6.97 -16.10
C LEU A 194 14.12 -6.75 -17.38
N ILE A 195 13.74 -7.43 -18.46
CA ILE A 195 14.28 -7.12 -19.78
C ILE A 195 13.84 -5.68 -20.06
N LYS A 196 14.78 -4.74 -19.88
CA LYS A 196 14.60 -3.36 -20.30
C LYS A 196 14.45 -3.42 -21.82
N PRO A 197 13.42 -2.81 -22.42
CA PRO A 197 13.34 -2.76 -23.87
C PRO A 197 14.65 -2.18 -24.40
N GLU A 198 15.26 -2.91 -25.34
CA GLU A 198 16.55 -2.58 -25.90
C GLU A 198 16.51 -1.17 -26.51
N PRO A 199 17.53 -0.31 -26.33
CA PRO A 199 17.57 1.02 -26.92
C PRO A 199 17.71 0.87 -28.45
N GLY A 200 16.58 0.73 -29.13
CA GLY A 200 16.54 0.36 -30.54
C GLY A 200 15.17 -0.12 -31.03
N MET A 201 14.25 -0.50 -30.14
CA MET A 201 12.83 -0.57 -30.53
C MET A 201 12.33 0.85 -30.85
N PRO A 202 11.55 1.05 -31.94
CA PRO A 202 11.00 2.35 -32.26
C PRO A 202 10.24 2.87 -31.05
N GLU A 203 10.62 4.08 -30.65
CA GLU A 203 9.99 4.85 -29.59
C GLU A 203 8.47 4.71 -29.72
N ALA A 204 7.83 4.26 -28.63
CA ALA A 204 6.38 4.32 -28.54
C ALA A 204 5.97 5.74 -28.96
N VAL A 205 5.09 5.81 -29.96
CA VAL A 205 4.55 7.02 -30.60
C VAL A 205 4.68 8.22 -29.67
N PRO A 206 5.35 9.31 -30.07
CA PRO A 206 5.63 10.44 -29.18
C PRO A 206 4.34 10.77 -28.44
N ALA A 207 4.41 10.74 -27.10
CA ALA A 207 3.32 11.18 -26.25
C ALA A 207 2.85 12.50 -26.85
N LEU A 208 1.58 12.56 -27.29
CA LEU A 208 0.96 13.79 -27.77
C LEU A 208 1.38 14.87 -26.79
N SER A 209 2.27 15.75 -27.24
CA SER A 209 2.79 16.82 -26.42
C SER A 209 1.57 17.57 -25.94
N ASN A 210 1.25 17.46 -24.64
CA ASN A 210 0.13 18.18 -24.07
C ASN A 210 0.29 19.64 -24.53
N PRO A 211 -0.72 20.23 -25.20
CA PRO A 211 -0.61 21.60 -25.65
C PRO A 211 -0.25 22.46 -24.43
N PRO A 212 0.65 23.44 -24.59
CA PRO A 212 1.11 24.24 -23.46
C PRO A 212 -0.11 24.83 -22.75
N ALA A 213 -0.32 24.44 -21.49
CA ALA A 213 -1.41 24.93 -20.69
C ALA A 213 -1.34 26.45 -20.62
N LYS A 214 -2.29 27.14 -21.27
CA LYS A 214 -2.45 28.59 -21.11
C LYS A 214 -2.82 28.84 -19.65
N LYS A 215 -1.89 29.43 -18.89
CA LYS A 215 -2.20 29.96 -17.55
C LYS A 215 -3.15 31.15 -17.69
N LEU A 216 -4.39 30.98 -17.26
CA LEU A 216 -5.31 32.09 -17.03
C LEU A 216 -4.98 32.76 -15.67
N PRO A 217 -5.28 34.06 -15.51
CA PRO A 217 -4.87 34.87 -14.35
C PRO A 217 -5.44 34.46 -12.99
N TYR A 218 -6.24 33.39 -12.90
CA TYR A 218 -6.84 32.88 -11.66
C TYR A 218 -6.74 31.35 -11.49
N GLY A 219 -5.67 30.72 -11.98
CA GLY A 219 -5.29 29.36 -11.56
C GLY A 219 -6.18 28.19 -12.03
N SER A 220 -7.22 28.44 -12.81
CA SER A 220 -8.03 27.37 -13.44
C SER A 220 -7.41 26.92 -14.77
N ILE A 221 -7.26 25.62 -14.95
CA ILE A 221 -6.87 24.98 -16.22
C ILE A 221 -8.15 24.47 -16.89
N ILE A 222 -8.45 24.94 -18.10
CA ILE A 222 -9.45 24.31 -18.98
C ILE A 222 -8.65 23.50 -20.00
N SER A 223 -8.92 22.20 -20.09
CA SER A 223 -8.45 21.40 -21.24
C SER A 223 -9.40 21.64 -22.40
N ASP A 224 -8.93 22.26 -23.46
CA ASP A 224 -9.64 22.29 -24.74
C ASP A 224 -9.72 20.84 -25.27
N LYS A 225 -10.95 20.40 -25.55
CA LYS A 225 -11.22 19.20 -26.36
C LYS A 225 -11.34 19.60 -27.82
#